data_AF-A0AA41EE65-F1
#
_entry.id   AF-A0AA41EE65-F1
#
_cell.length_a   1.000
_cell.length_b   1.000
_cell.length_c   1.000
_cell.angle_alpha   90.00
_cell.angle_beta   90.00
_cell.angle_gamma   90.00
#
_symmetry.space_group_name_H-M   'P 1'
#
loop_
_entity.id
_entity.type
_entity.pdbx_description
1 polymer ?
#
loop_
_entity_poly.entity_id
_entity_poly.type
_entity_poly.pdbx_seq_one_letter_code
_entity_poly.pdbx_strand_id
1 'polypeptide(L)' 'METIKLELTASQVKILLEALAETDKHWAEICDTSDDEDTVADYGNDLVLLRIVRDEITPKAIAAFGSDIVNFDRG' A
#
# COMPACT_ATOMS: atom_id res chain seq x y z
N MET A 1 0.41 -8.17 21.50
CA MET A 1 0.69 -8.06 20.07
C MET A 1 2.04 -7.38 19.95
N GLU A 2 3.03 -8.06 19.38
CA GLU A 2 4.36 -7.49 19.19
C GLU A 2 4.33 -6.46 18.05
N THR A 3 5.18 -5.43 18.13
CA THR A 3 5.24 -4.36 17.11
C THR A 3 6.67 -4.21 16.60
N ILE A 4 6.80 -3.84 15.33
CA ILE A 4 8.09 -3.52 14.70
C ILE A 4 8.17 -1.99 14.55
N LYS A 5 9.32 -1.41 14.92
CA LYS A 5 9.64 -0.01 14.63
C LYS A 5 10.64 0.03 13.47
N LEU A 6 10.34 0.83 12.45
CA LEU A 6 11.21 1.05 11.30
C LEU A 6 11.52 2.53 11.18
N GLU A 7 12.80 2.85 11.00
CA GLU A 7 13.26 4.18 10.59
C GLU A 7 13.62 4.10 9.11
N LEU A 8 12.99 4.94 8.29
CA LEU A 8 13.12 4.90 6.83
C LEU A 8 13.48 6.28 6.31
N THR A 9 14.36 6.32 5.30
CA THR A 9 14.64 7.53 4.53
C THR A 9 13.48 7.85 3.59
N ALA A 10 13.43 9.08 3.07
CA ALA A 10 12.44 9.47 2.06
C ALA A 10 12.41 8.52 0.86
N SER A 11 13.58 8.09 0.35
CA SER A 11 13.63 7.16 -0.78
C SER A 11 13.05 5.79 -0.44
N GLN A 12 13.31 5.26 0.75
CA GLN A 12 12.75 4.00 1.21
C GLN A 12 11.23 4.09 1.43
N VAL A 13 10.75 5.20 1.99
CA VAL A 13 9.31 5.46 2.14
C VAL A 13 8.63 5.58 0.78
N LYS A 14 9.26 6.25 -0.19
CA LYS A 14 8.73 6.34 -1.56
C LYS A 14 8.55 4.97 -2.19
N ILE A 15 9.58 4.12 -2.12
CA ILE A 15 9.53 2.73 -2.63
C ILE A 15 8.43 1.92 -1.92
N LEU A 16 8.32 2.06 -0.59
CA LEU A 16 7.28 1.36 0.17
C LEU A 16 5.87 1.79 -0.26
N LEU A 17 5.64 3.10 -0.40
CA LEU A 17 4.33 3.62 -0.81
C LEU A 17 4.00 3.25 -2.27
N GLU A 18 4.99 3.25 -3.16
CA GLU A 18 4.85 2.78 -4.55
C GLU A 18 4.44 1.31 -4.58
N ALA A 19 5.16 0.45 -3.84
CA ALA A 19 4.84 -0.98 -3.74
C ALA A 19 3.44 -1.23 -3.16
N LEU A 20 3.02 -0.47 -2.14
CA LEU A 20 1.67 -0.56 -1.59
C LEU A 20 0.61 -0.16 -2.63
N ALA A 21 0.85 0.90 -3.41
CA ALA A 21 -0.08 1.35 -4.45
C ALA A 21 -0.21 0.34 -5.61
N GLU A 22 0.90 -0.24 -6.05
CA GLU A 22 0.92 -1.29 -7.08
C GLU A 22 0.21 -2.56 -6.60
N THR A 23 0.44 -2.94 -5.33
CA THR A 23 -0.19 -4.13 -4.74
C THR A 23 -1.69 -3.93 -4.56
N ASP A 24 -2.16 -2.74 -4.11
CA ASP A 24 -3.59 -2.41 -4.06
C ASP A 24 -4.23 -2.60 -5.44
N LYS A 25 -3.63 -2.01 -6.48
CA LYS A 25 -4.15 -2.13 -7.85
C LYS A 25 -4.23 -3.58 -8.29
N HIS A 26 -3.18 -4.36 -8.06
CA HIS A 26 -3.13 -5.75 -8.48
C HIS A 26 -4.18 -6.62 -7.76
N TRP A 27 -4.30 -6.48 -6.44
CA TRP A 27 -5.26 -7.26 -5.66
C TRP A 27 -6.70 -6.83 -5.92
N ALA A 28 -6.95 -5.54 -6.15
CA ALA A 28 -8.25 -5.05 -6.58
C ALA A 28 -8.64 -5.64 -7.94
N GLU A 29 -7.72 -5.68 -8.90
CA GLU A 29 -7.95 -6.30 -10.21
C GLU A 29 -8.29 -7.79 -10.09
N ILE A 30 -7.61 -8.53 -9.21
CA ILE A 30 -7.95 -9.93 -8.92
C ILE A 30 -9.38 -10.03 -8.36
N CYS A 31 -9.73 -9.21 -7.37
CA CYS A 31 -11.07 -9.21 -6.78
C CYS A 31 -12.16 -8.89 -7.81
N ASP A 32 -11.86 -8.02 -8.77
CA ASP A 32 -12.81 -7.56 -9.79
C ASP A 32 -12.96 -8.55 -10.96
N THR A 33 -11.95 -9.40 -11.22
CA THR A 33 -11.89 -10.25 -12.43
C THR A 33 -11.94 -11.75 -12.15
N SER A 34 -11.73 -12.20 -10.92
CA SER A 34 -11.77 -13.61 -10.55
C SER A 34 -13.21 -14.11 -10.38
N ASP A 35 -13.52 -15.26 -10.99
CA ASP A 35 -14.78 -15.99 -10.77
C ASP A 35 -14.69 -17.00 -9.61
N ASP A 36 -13.50 -17.15 -9.01
CA ASP A 36 -13.27 -18.04 -7.87
C ASP A 36 -13.54 -17.31 -6.55
N GLU A 37 -14.60 -17.71 -5.84
CA GLU A 37 -15.08 -17.05 -4.61
C GLU A 37 -14.03 -17.08 -3.48
N ASP A 38 -13.29 -18.18 -3.33
CA ASP A 38 -12.24 -18.31 -2.31
C ASP A 38 -11.09 -17.33 -2.57
N THR A 39 -10.65 -17.21 -3.82
CA THR A 39 -9.63 -16.23 -4.25
C THR A 39 -10.10 -14.80 -3.97
N VAL A 40 -11.34 -14.46 -4.30
CA VAL A 40 -11.88 -13.11 -4.02
C VAL A 40 -11.94 -12.85 -2.51
N ALA A 41 -12.32 -13.83 -1.71
CA ALA A 41 -12.35 -13.70 -0.26
C ALA A 41 -10.96 -13.49 0.35
N ASP A 42 -9.98 -14.28 -0.07
CA ASP A 42 -8.60 -14.20 0.43
C ASP A 42 -7.96 -12.85 0.08
N TYR A 43 -7.95 -12.48 -1.20
CA TYR A 43 -7.39 -11.21 -1.65
C TYR A 43 -8.19 -10.01 -1.12
N GLY A 44 -9.51 -10.13 -1.01
CA GLY A 44 -10.38 -9.07 -0.49
C GLY A 44 -10.08 -8.73 0.97
N ASN A 45 -9.85 -9.76 1.80
CA ASN A 45 -9.46 -9.57 3.19
C ASN A 45 -8.09 -8.90 3.33
N ASP A 46 -7.10 -9.37 2.56
CA ASP A 46 -5.75 -8.80 2.58
C ASP A 46 -5.71 -7.38 2.00
N LEU A 47 -6.52 -7.09 0.99
CA LEU A 47 -6.67 -5.77 0.40
C LEU A 47 -7.19 -4.74 1.42
N VAL A 48 -8.14 -5.13 2.27
CA VAL A 48 -8.62 -4.26 3.36
C VAL A 48 -7.47 -3.92 4.31
N LEU A 49 -6.67 -4.91 4.73
CA LEU A 49 -5.52 -4.68 5.61
C LEU A 49 -4.46 -3.79 4.95
N LEU A 50 -4.16 -4.03 3.67
CA LEU A 50 -3.21 -3.21 2.92
C LEU A 50 -3.64 -1.75 2.84
N ARG A 51 -4.94 -1.50 2.60
CA ARG A 51 -5.48 -0.13 2.56
C ARG A 51 -5.41 0.56 3.91
N ILE A 52 -5.68 -0.15 5.01
CA ILE A 52 -5.50 0.37 6.37
C ILE A 52 -4.03 0.79 6.58
N VAL A 53 -3.07 -0.07 6.22
CA VAL A 53 -1.63 0.23 6.34
C VAL A 53 -1.26 1.46 5.51
N ARG A 54 -1.71 1.53 4.25
CA ARG A 54 -1.44 2.68 3.37
C ARG A 54 -2.02 3.97 3.95
N ASP A 55 -3.25 3.94 4.43
CA ASP A 55 -3.95 5.11 4.95
C ASP A 55 -3.33 5.59 6.28
N GLU A 56 -2.67 4.70 7.03
CA GLU A 56 -1.89 5.06 8.21
C GLU A 56 -0.51 5.66 7.89
N ILE A 57 0.18 5.16 6.86
CA ILE A 57 1.56 5.57 6.54
C ILE A 57 1.59 6.81 5.66
N THR A 58 0.71 6.91 4.67
CA THR A 58 0.66 8.01 3.69
C THR A 58 0.65 9.40 4.33
N PRO A 59 -0.27 9.74 5.27
CA PRO A 59 -0.28 11.07 5.87
C PRO A 59 0.98 11.36 6.69
N LYS A 60 1.56 10.34 7.35
CA LYS A 60 2.80 10.48 8.12
C LYS A 60 3.99 10.76 7.19
N ALA A 61 4.05 10.07 6.05
CA ALA A 61 5.06 10.27 5.03
C ALA A 61 4.97 11.67 4.41
N ILE A 62 3.77 12.13 4.05
CA ILE A 62 3.54 13.47 3.50
C ILE A 62 3.95 14.55 4.52
N ALA A 63 3.60 14.37 5.79
CA ALA A 63 3.99 15.30 6.85
C ALA A 63 5.52 15.38 7.05
N ALA A 64 6.23 14.26 6.89
CA ALA A 64 7.68 14.19 7.10
C ALA A 64 8.50 14.63 5.87
N PHE A 65 8.05 14.31 4.66
CA PHE A 65 8.85 14.43 3.43
C PHE A 65 8.22 15.29 2.33
N GLY A 66 7.00 15.81 2.55
CA GLY A 66 6.26 16.60 1.56
C GLY A 66 5.41 15.75 0.62
N SER A 67 4.53 16.42 -0.15
CA SER A 67 3.53 15.76 -1.01
C SER A 67 4.11 14.99 -2.20
N ASP A 68 5.33 15.28 -2.62
CA ASP A 68 5.96 14.57 -3.74
C ASP A 68 6.35 13.12 -3.38
N ILE A 69 6.29 12.76 -2.09
CA ILE A 69 6.58 11.40 -1.61
C ILE A 69 5.60 10.34 -2.16
N VAL A 70 4.40 10.76 -2.56
CA VAL A 70 3.37 9.90 -3.18
C VAL A 70 3.30 10.04 -4.70
N ASN A 71 4.22 10.78 -5.30
CA ASN A 71 4.31 10.91 -6.75
C ASN A 71 5.22 9.81 -7.31
N PHE A 72 4.62 8.79 -7.92
CA PHE A 72 5.35 7.62 -8.46
C PHE A 72 5.61 7.73 -9.97
N ASP A 73 5.30 8.87 -10.60
CA ASP A 73 5.62 9.09 -12.00
C ASP A 73 7.14 9.08 -12.21
N ARG A 74 7.57 8.43 -13.30
CA ARG A 74 8.99 8.33 -13.71
C ARG A 74 9.32 9.22 -14.92
N GLY A 75 8.35 9.98 -15.42
CA GLY A 75 8.48 10.83 -16.60
C GLY A 75 8.11 10.13 -17.90
#